data_AF-A0A376L2W7-F1
#
_entry.id   AF-A0A376L2W7-F1
#
_cell.length_a   1.000
_cell.length_b   1.000
_cell.length_c   1.000
_cell.angle_alpha   90.00
_cell.angle_beta   90.00
_cell.angle_gamma   90.00
#
_symmetry.space_group_name_H-M   'P 1'
#
loop_
_entity.id
_entity.type
_entity.pdbx_description
1 polymer ?
#
loop_
_entity_poly.entity_id
_entity_poly.type
_entity_poly.pdbx_seq_one_letter_code
_entity_poly.pdbx_strand_id
1 'polypeptide(L)'
;MAMSTNSFALRKAAVCQQTYLYQETKALLTPGKLKNFLVEKMRTLGTAACPPYHIAFVIGGTSAETNLKTVKLASAHYYDELPTEGNEHGQAFRDVQLEQELLEEAQKLGLGAQFGGKYFAHDIRVIRLPRHGRILPGRHGRLLLR
;
A
#
# COMPACT_ATOMS: atom_id res chain seq x y z
N MET A 1 8.58 19.97 -16.13
CA MET A 1 8.14 20.18 -14.73
C MET A 1 7.57 18.86 -14.20
N ALA A 2 8.42 17.87 -13.95
CA ALA A 2 7.95 16.56 -13.45
C ALA A 2 7.80 16.66 -11.93
N MET A 3 6.55 16.72 -11.46
CA MET A 3 6.25 16.49 -10.05
C MET A 3 6.76 15.09 -9.71
N SER A 4 7.50 14.94 -8.60
CA SER A 4 7.89 13.62 -8.10
C SER A 4 6.65 12.94 -7.54
N THR A 5 5.83 12.36 -8.41
CA THR A 5 4.59 11.67 -8.06
C THR A 5 4.93 10.32 -7.47
N ASN A 6 4.47 10.08 -6.25
CA ASN A 6 4.44 8.77 -5.63
C ASN A 6 3.26 8.00 -6.19
N SER A 7 3.52 6.86 -6.80
CA SER A 7 2.47 5.91 -7.15
C SER A 7 2.07 5.11 -5.90
N PHE A 8 0.78 5.05 -5.63
CA PHE A 8 0.17 4.18 -4.64
C PHE A 8 -0.80 3.27 -5.37
N ALA A 9 -0.70 1.96 -5.21
CA ALA A 9 -1.77 1.07 -5.65
C ALA A 9 -2.42 0.37 -4.48
N LEU A 10 -3.73 0.21 -4.64
CA LEU A 10 -4.58 -0.55 -3.74
C LEU A 10 -5.24 -1.63 -4.56
N ARG A 11 -5.12 -2.88 -4.12
CA ARG A 11 -5.83 -3.99 -4.72
C ARG A 11 -6.56 -4.77 -3.66
N LYS A 12 -7.74 -5.22 -4.05
CA LYS A 12 -8.59 -6.10 -3.27
C LYS A 12 -8.75 -7.40 -4.05
N ALA A 13 -8.40 -8.51 -3.43
CA ALA A 13 -8.64 -9.85 -3.94
C ALA A 13 -9.85 -10.44 -3.23
N ALA A 14 -10.92 -10.61 -4.01
CA ALA A 14 -12.20 -11.24 -3.67
C ALA A 14 -12.75 -11.87 -4.96
N VAL A 15 -14.01 -12.35 -4.95
CA VAL A 15 -14.68 -12.83 -6.17
C VAL A 15 -14.66 -11.79 -7.30
N CYS A 16 -14.68 -10.50 -6.96
CA CYS A 16 -14.42 -9.39 -7.87
C CYS A 16 -13.07 -8.75 -7.52
N GLN A 17 -12.13 -8.74 -8.49
CA GLN A 17 -10.83 -8.12 -8.34
C GLN A 17 -10.90 -6.64 -8.69
N GLN A 18 -10.54 -5.78 -7.73
CA GLN A 18 -10.57 -4.33 -7.92
C GLN A 18 -9.19 -3.77 -7.64
N THR A 19 -8.63 -3.05 -8.61
CA THR A 19 -7.30 -2.42 -8.49
C THR A 19 -7.43 -0.93 -8.78
N TYR A 20 -6.88 -0.12 -7.88
CA TYR A 20 -6.82 1.33 -7.99
C TYR A 20 -5.38 1.79 -8.00
N LEU A 21 -5.09 2.81 -8.80
CA LEU A 21 -3.82 3.53 -8.82
C LEU A 21 -4.09 4.98 -8.43
N TYR A 22 -3.39 5.45 -7.42
CA TYR A 22 -3.40 6.83 -6.96
C TYR A 22 -2.03 7.44 -7.20
N GLN A 23 -2.02 8.64 -7.79
CA GLN A 23 -0.79 9.40 -8.03
C GLN A 23 -0.75 10.58 -7.05
N GLU A 24 0.06 10.45 -6.02
CA GLU A 24 0.12 11.38 -4.91
C GLU A 24 1.51 12.02 -4.78
N THR A 25 1.70 12.94 -3.84
CA THR A 25 3.00 13.63 -3.66
C THR A 25 3.74 13.15 -2.41
N LYS A 26 5.03 13.51 -2.29
CA LYS A 26 5.88 13.21 -1.13
C LYS A 26 5.27 13.66 0.20
N ALA A 27 4.41 14.68 0.20
CA ALA A 27 3.76 15.21 1.40
C ALA A 27 2.87 14.19 2.13
N LEU A 28 2.44 13.11 1.45
CA LEU A 28 1.65 12.04 2.06
C LEU A 28 2.49 10.97 2.77
N LEU A 29 3.81 10.95 2.61
CA LEU A 29 4.68 9.94 3.25
C LEU A 29 4.91 10.17 4.75
N THR A 30 4.26 11.15 5.37
CA THR A 30 4.28 11.32 6.83
C THR A 30 3.44 10.21 7.48
N PRO A 31 3.92 9.50 8.52
CA PRO A 31 3.25 8.32 9.08
C PRO A 31 1.75 8.50 9.38
N GLY A 32 1.38 9.58 10.05
CA GLY A 32 -0.03 9.86 10.37
C GLY A 32 -0.90 10.18 9.15
N LYS A 33 -0.35 10.89 8.16
CA LYS A 33 -1.09 11.22 6.93
C LYS A 33 -1.25 10.01 6.03
N LEU A 34 -0.20 9.20 5.91
CA LEU A 34 -0.20 7.97 5.14
C LEU A 34 -1.26 7.01 5.66
N LYS A 35 -1.24 6.73 6.97
CA LYS A 35 -2.23 5.85 7.60
C LYS A 35 -3.66 6.31 7.31
N ASN A 36 -3.95 7.59 7.57
CA ASN A 36 -5.29 8.15 7.34
C ASN A 36 -5.70 8.03 5.87
N PHE A 37 -4.79 8.31 4.93
CA PHE A 37 -5.03 8.15 3.51
C PHE A 37 -5.37 6.70 3.14
N LEU A 38 -4.58 5.73 3.61
CA LEU A 38 -4.81 4.32 3.32
C LEU A 38 -6.14 3.84 3.91
N VAL A 39 -6.47 4.23 5.15
CA VAL A 39 -7.75 3.93 5.80
C VAL A 39 -8.93 4.53 5.03
N GLU A 40 -8.81 5.77 4.58
CA GLU A 40 -9.83 6.41 3.74
C GLU A 40 -10.03 5.62 2.43
N LYS A 41 -8.95 5.20 1.76
CA LYS A 41 -9.07 4.40 0.53
C LYS A 41 -9.63 3.00 0.79
N MET A 42 -9.32 2.37 1.91
CA MET A 42 -9.98 1.12 2.31
C MET A 42 -11.49 1.29 2.43
N ARG A 43 -11.97 2.39 3.02
CA ARG A 43 -13.42 2.67 3.12
C ARG A 43 -14.07 2.76 1.74
N THR A 44 -13.39 3.37 0.76
CA THR A 44 -13.93 3.49 -0.61
C THR A 44 -14.09 2.15 -1.34
N LEU A 45 -13.41 1.08 -0.90
CA LEU A 45 -13.59 -0.26 -1.47
C LEU A 45 -14.99 -0.85 -1.20
N GLY A 46 -15.65 -0.41 -0.13
CA GLY A 46 -16.97 -0.88 0.28
C GLY A 46 -17.08 -2.38 0.54
N THR A 47 -18.30 -2.83 0.84
CA THR A 47 -18.66 -4.24 1.09
C THR A 47 -19.12 -4.99 -0.17
N ALA A 48 -19.15 -4.33 -1.33
CA ALA A 48 -19.80 -4.80 -2.55
C ALA A 48 -19.19 -6.07 -3.21
N ALA A 49 -18.02 -6.53 -2.78
CA ALA A 49 -17.32 -7.66 -3.43
C ALA A 49 -17.24 -8.93 -2.56
N CYS A 50 -18.15 -9.11 -1.61
CA CYS A 50 -18.19 -10.25 -0.69
C CYS A 50 -16.93 -10.37 0.20
N PRO A 51 -16.78 -9.52 1.25
CA PRO A 51 -15.78 -9.70 2.29
C PRO A 51 -15.95 -11.08 2.97
N PRO A 52 -14.88 -11.62 3.60
CA PRO A 52 -13.59 -10.98 3.93
C PRO A 52 -12.56 -10.90 2.78
N TYR A 53 -11.80 -9.79 2.74
CA TYR A 53 -10.87 -9.48 1.64
C TYR A 53 -9.40 -9.72 1.97
N HIS A 54 -8.62 -10.11 0.95
CA HIS A 54 -7.15 -9.95 0.97
C HIS A 54 -6.82 -8.61 0.33
N ILE A 55 -6.35 -7.65 1.14
CA ILE A 55 -6.07 -6.28 0.69
C ILE A 55 -4.57 -6.10 0.55
N ALA A 56 -4.12 -5.61 -0.61
CA ALA A 56 -2.72 -5.27 -0.83
C ALA A 56 -2.55 -3.78 -1.14
N PHE A 57 -1.58 -3.17 -0.47
CA PHE A 57 -1.10 -1.82 -0.70
C PHE A 57 0.34 -1.86 -1.21
N VAL A 58 0.60 -1.10 -2.27
CA VAL A 58 1.96 -0.88 -2.76
C VAL A 58 2.25 0.60 -2.80
N ILE A 59 3.31 0.99 -2.09
CA ILE A 59 3.75 2.37 -1.94
C ILE A 59 5.06 2.54 -2.72
N GLY A 60 5.08 3.46 -3.68
CA GLY A 60 6.26 3.75 -4.48
C GLY A 60 6.33 2.95 -5.78
N GLY A 61 7.54 2.62 -6.23
CA GLY A 61 7.80 1.99 -7.51
C GLY A 61 8.40 2.94 -8.53
N THR A 62 9.17 2.38 -9.45
CA THR A 62 9.86 3.11 -10.53
C THR A 62 8.91 3.54 -11.65
N SER A 63 7.79 2.83 -11.81
CA SER A 63 6.73 3.12 -12.76
C SER A 63 5.36 2.68 -12.24
N ALA A 64 4.29 3.26 -12.79
CA ALA A 64 2.92 2.85 -12.50
C ALA A 64 2.67 1.36 -12.81
N GLU A 65 3.24 0.86 -13.91
CA GLU A 65 3.15 -0.55 -14.30
C GLU A 65 3.81 -1.48 -13.27
N THR A 66 5.01 -1.12 -12.79
CA THR A 66 5.71 -1.88 -11.76
C THR A 66 4.90 -1.92 -10.47
N ASN A 67 4.29 -0.80 -10.10
CA ASN A 67 3.43 -0.72 -8.92
C ASN A 67 2.19 -1.63 -9.08
N LEU A 68 1.47 -1.53 -10.20
CA LEU A 68 0.30 -2.36 -10.50
C LEU A 68 0.61 -3.86 -10.58
N LYS A 69 1.77 -4.22 -11.13
CA LYS A 69 2.24 -5.62 -11.13
C LYS A 69 2.52 -6.09 -9.70
N THR A 70 3.19 -5.25 -8.91
CA THR A 70 3.55 -5.59 -7.53
C THR A 70 2.30 -5.77 -6.67
N VAL A 71 1.30 -4.88 -6.79
CA VAL A 71 0.08 -4.98 -5.97
C VAL A 71 -0.74 -6.22 -6.34
N LYS A 72 -0.71 -6.62 -7.62
CA LYS A 72 -1.32 -7.87 -8.09
C LYS A 72 -0.69 -9.08 -7.42
N LEU A 73 0.63 -9.16 -7.43
CA LEU A 73 1.38 -10.26 -6.82
C LEU A 73 1.28 -10.25 -5.29
N ALA A 74 1.31 -9.07 -4.66
CA ALA A 74 1.13 -8.89 -3.23
C ALA A 74 -0.22 -9.41 -2.75
N SER A 75 -1.30 -9.14 -3.49
CA SER A 75 -2.64 -9.65 -3.17
C SER A 75 -2.77 -11.17 -3.27
N ALA A 76 -1.81 -11.83 -3.94
CA ALA A 76 -1.74 -13.29 -4.07
C ALA A 76 -0.68 -13.90 -3.14
N HIS A 77 -0.18 -13.13 -2.16
CA HIS A 77 0.80 -13.57 -1.16
C HIS A 77 2.16 -13.99 -1.75
N TYR A 78 2.44 -13.60 -3.00
CA TYR A 78 3.70 -13.94 -3.67
C TYR A 78 4.93 -13.32 -2.99
N TYR A 79 4.72 -12.25 -2.23
CA TYR A 79 5.77 -11.46 -1.59
C TYR A 79 5.80 -11.60 -0.06
N ASP A 80 5.19 -12.65 0.49
CA ASP A 80 5.13 -12.86 1.95
C ASP A 80 6.53 -13.06 2.56
N GLU A 81 7.49 -13.58 1.78
CA GLU A 81 8.88 -13.83 2.16
C GLU A 81 9.82 -12.63 1.91
N LEU A 82 9.30 -11.46 1.50
CA LEU A 82 10.13 -10.25 1.38
C LEU A 82 10.71 -9.85 2.75
N PRO A 83 11.89 -9.20 2.77
CA PRO A 83 12.44 -8.66 4.01
C PRO A 83 11.45 -7.67 4.63
N THR A 84 11.44 -7.57 5.96
CA THR A 84 10.52 -6.70 6.71
C THR A 84 11.05 -5.28 6.91
N GLU A 85 12.28 -5.01 6.47
CA GLU A 85 12.95 -3.73 6.62
C GLU A 85 13.63 -3.31 5.31
N GLY A 86 13.69 -2.01 5.05
CA GLY A 86 14.43 -1.45 3.93
C GLY A 86 15.95 -1.47 4.17
N ASN A 87 16.73 -1.46 3.10
CA ASN A 87 18.19 -1.33 3.15
C ASN A 87 18.65 -0.03 2.47
N GLU A 88 19.93 0.30 2.55
CA GLU A 88 20.48 1.52 1.93
C GLU A 88 20.41 1.50 0.39
N HIS A 89 20.30 0.32 -0.21
CA HIS A 89 20.30 0.11 -1.66
C HIS A 89 18.91 0.22 -2.31
N GLY A 90 17.83 0.34 -1.54
CA GLY A 90 16.49 0.37 -2.14
C GLY A 90 15.81 -0.96 -2.34
N GLN A 91 16.05 -1.94 -1.47
CA GLN A 91 15.27 -3.16 -1.52
C GLN A 91 13.79 -2.88 -1.24
N ALA A 92 12.94 -3.61 -1.97
CA ALA A 92 11.54 -3.72 -1.60
C ALA A 92 11.42 -4.44 -0.27
N PHE A 93 10.52 -3.98 0.58
CA PHE A 93 10.29 -4.62 1.88
C PHE A 93 8.81 -4.60 2.25
N ARG A 94 8.45 -5.53 3.12
CA ARG A 94 7.11 -5.70 3.66
C ARG A 94 6.98 -4.93 4.97
N ASP A 95 6.06 -3.97 5.01
CA ASP A 95 5.87 -3.09 6.16
C ASP A 95 4.86 -3.72 7.15
N VAL A 96 5.35 -4.67 7.95
CA VAL A 96 4.52 -5.46 8.89
C VAL A 96 3.86 -4.60 9.95
N GLN A 97 4.51 -3.50 10.37
CA GLN A 97 3.94 -2.56 11.32
C GLN A 97 2.69 -1.89 10.74
N LEU A 98 2.80 -1.37 9.51
CA LEU A 98 1.68 -0.73 8.84
C LEU A 98 0.58 -1.74 8.45
N GLU A 99 0.93 -2.99 8.11
CA GLU A 99 -0.04 -4.08 7.90
C GLU A 99 -0.93 -4.27 9.13
N GLN A 100 -0.32 -4.41 10.31
CA GLN A 100 -1.03 -4.62 11.56
C GLN A 100 -1.90 -3.42 11.93
N GLU A 101 -1.35 -2.20 11.83
CA GLU A 101 -2.10 -0.98 12.09
C GLU A 101 -3.32 -0.83 11.17
N LEU A 102 -3.17 -1.12 9.87
CA LEU A 102 -4.27 -1.04 8.92
C LEU A 102 -5.32 -2.14 9.17
N LEU A 103 -4.90 -3.33 9.58
CA LEU A 103 -5.81 -4.43 9.90
C LEU A 103 -6.66 -4.07 11.13
N GLU A 104 -6.05 -3.48 12.16
CA GLU A 104 -6.77 -2.98 13.33
C GLU A 104 -7.74 -1.86 12.97
N GLU A 105 -7.31 -0.89 12.15
CA GLU A 105 -8.21 0.16 11.69
C GLU A 105 -9.36 -0.41 10.84
N ALA A 106 -9.08 -1.37 9.96
CA ALA A 106 -10.09 -2.06 9.16
C ALA A 106 -11.13 -2.80 10.02
N GLN A 107 -10.71 -3.39 11.14
CA GLN A 107 -11.61 -4.00 12.12
C GLN A 107 -12.45 -2.95 12.87
N LYS A 108 -11.87 -1.79 13.19
CA LYS A 108 -12.58 -0.65 13.82
C LYS A 108 -13.58 0.03 12.89
N LEU A 109 -13.42 -0.09 11.56
CA LEU A 109 -14.39 0.44 10.59
C LEU A 109 -15.79 -0.17 10.78
N GLY A 110 -15.90 -1.35 11.39
CA GLY A 110 -17.17 -1.98 11.71
C GLY A 110 -17.98 -2.43 10.49
N LEU A 111 -17.42 -2.36 9.27
CA LEU A 111 -18.07 -2.79 8.03
C LEU A 111 -18.34 -4.30 8.00
N GLY A 112 -17.46 -5.08 8.64
CA GLY A 112 -17.53 -6.53 8.75
C GLY A 112 -17.69 -7.27 7.43
N ALA A 113 -18.19 -8.50 7.54
CA ALA A 113 -18.45 -9.37 6.40
C ALA A 113 -19.84 -9.09 5.81
N GLN A 114 -20.02 -7.94 5.15
CA GLN A 114 -21.26 -7.45 4.51
C GLN A 114 -22.32 -6.85 5.45
N PHE A 115 -22.51 -7.41 6.65
CA PHE A 115 -23.57 -6.98 7.59
C PHE A 115 -23.03 -6.43 8.92
N GLY A 116 -21.89 -5.75 8.88
CA GLY A 116 -21.25 -5.21 10.07
C GLY A 116 -20.40 -6.25 10.82
N GLY A 117 -19.44 -5.76 11.62
CA GLY A 117 -18.56 -6.60 12.44
C GLY A 117 -17.06 -6.44 12.13
N LYS A 118 -16.27 -7.41 12.58
CA LYS A 118 -14.80 -7.33 12.60
C LYS A 118 -14.12 -7.72 11.29
N TYR A 119 -14.71 -8.64 10.52
CA TYR A 119 -14.06 -9.31 9.40
C TYR A 119 -14.25 -8.58 8.05
N PHE A 120 -13.75 -7.34 7.95
CA PHE A 120 -13.71 -6.63 6.68
C PHE A 120 -12.59 -7.15 5.76
N ALA A 121 -11.41 -7.36 6.33
CA ALA A 121 -10.26 -7.95 5.66
C ALA A 121 -9.81 -9.20 6.41
N HIS A 122 -9.46 -10.26 5.67
CA HIS A 122 -8.77 -11.42 6.23
C HIS A 122 -7.37 -11.02 6.68
N ASP A 123 -6.66 -10.34 5.80
CA ASP A 123 -5.34 -9.79 6.04
C ASP A 123 -5.04 -8.62 5.09
N ILE A 124 -3.97 -7.91 5.43
CA ILE A 124 -3.47 -6.79 4.66
C ILE A 124 -1.99 -7.05 4.36
N ARG A 125 -1.57 -6.76 3.14
CA ARG A 125 -0.17 -6.72 2.74
C ARG A 125 0.24 -5.32 2.34
N VAL A 126 1.35 -4.83 2.86
CA VAL A 126 1.88 -3.51 2.53
C VAL A 126 3.31 -3.68 2.05
N ILE A 127 3.54 -3.42 0.76
CA ILE A 127 4.88 -3.46 0.17
C ILE A 127 5.34 -2.04 -0.12
N ARG A 128 6.50 -1.70 0.42
CA ARG A 128 7.21 -0.47 0.07
C ARG A 128 8.25 -0.76 -0.99
N LEU A 129 8.11 -0.11 -2.13
CA LEU A 129 9.06 -0.17 -3.23
C LEU A 129 10.00 1.04 -3.18
N PRO A 130 11.25 0.90 -3.65
CA PRO A 130 12.12 2.04 -3.86
C PRO A 130 11.48 3.02 -4.85
N ARG A 131 11.79 4.30 -4.67
CA ARG A 131 11.28 5.38 -5.51
C ARG A 131 12.40 6.18 -6.11
N HIS A 132 12.17 6.70 -7.31
CA HIS A 132 13.07 7.70 -7.86
C HIS A 132 12.83 9.03 -7.14
N GLY A 133 13.62 9.31 -6.10
CA GLY A 133 13.81 10.69 -5.65
C GLY A 133 14.59 11.42 -6.74
N ARG A 134 14.11 12.57 -7.23
CA ARG A 134 14.90 13.36 -8.17
C ARG A 134 16.25 13.68 -7.52
N ILE A 135 17.33 13.20 -8.14
CA ILE A 135 18.70 13.64 -7.86
C ILE A 135 18.76 15.10 -8.29
N LEU A 136 18.93 16.01 -7.33
CA LEU A 136 19.40 17.36 -7.61
C LEU A 136 20.93 17.27 -7.74
N PRO A 137 21.56 17.78 -8.80
CA PRO A 137 23.02 17.83 -8.86
C PRO A 137 23.49 18.78 -7.75
N GLY A 138 24.15 18.22 -6.73
CA GLY A 138 24.66 18.96 -5.57
C GLY A 138 24.25 18.46 -4.19
N ARG A 139 23.35 17.48 -4.05
CA ARG A 139 23.12 16.80 -2.76
C ARG A 139 23.14 15.29 -2.92
N HIS A 140 24.07 14.66 -2.20
CA HIS A 140 24.29 13.22 -2.13
C HIS A 140 22.96 12.44 -2.00
N GLY A 141 22.88 11.35 -2.77
CA GLY A 141 21.71 10.50 -2.90
C GLY A 141 21.17 10.07 -1.56
N ARG A 142 19.93 10.47 -1.27
CA ARG A 142 19.14 9.88 -0.20
C ARG A 142 17.90 9.29 -0.82
N LEU A 143 18.03 8.02 -1.20
CA LEU A 143 16.90 7.14 -1.46
C LEU A 143 16.04 7.17 -0.19
N LEU A 144 14.88 7.79 -0.27
CA LEU A 144 14.02 8.02 0.89
C LEU A 144 13.23 6.73 1.14
N LEU A 145 13.82 5.88 1.98
CA LEU A 145 13.26 4.60 2.47
C LEU A 145 12.89 4.65 3.96
N ARG A 146 12.67 5.84 4.51
CA ARG A 146 12.07 5.98 5.84
C ARG A 146 10.65 6.52 5.68
#